data_AF-A0A7C5IWX8-F1
#
_entry.id   AF-A0A7C5IWX8-F1
#
_cell.length_a   1.000
_cell.length_b   1.000
_cell.length_c   1.000
_cell.angle_alpha   90.00
_cell.angle_beta   90.00
_cell.angle_gamma   90.00
#
_symmetry.space_group_name_H-M   'P 1'
#
loop_
_entity.id
_entity.type
_entity.pdbx_description
1 polymer ?
#
loop_
_entity_poly.entity_id
_entity_poly.type
_entity_poly.pdbx_seq_one_letter_code
_entity_poly.pdbx_strand_id
1 'polypeptide(L)'
;WTYVKLPYLKKVGWKGLVDGPESGLYRVGPLGRLNAAEGMATPLAQAEYERMYATLGGKPVHNTLAYHWARLIELLYAAERALELVTDPEITSKNVRNKPGKPGEGVGIVEAARGTLIHHYQLDENALAKKVNLIVATVNNAPSICMSIRNAAKGLIKKGKVTDGILNMVEMAFRAYDPCFACATHFAIGQMPLEVEIYDSEKRLIQKIKR
;
A
#
# COMPACT_ATOMS: atom_id res chain seq x y z
N TRP A 1 -9.89 15.76 3.84
CA TRP A 1 -11.06 14.99 3.38
C TRP A 1 -10.98 13.50 3.68
N THR A 2 -9.81 12.96 4.07
CA THR A 2 -9.65 11.52 4.38
C THR A 2 -8.92 11.34 5.70
N TYR A 3 -9.23 10.28 6.45
CA TYR A 3 -8.44 9.85 7.62
C TYR A 3 -7.19 9.09 7.23
N VAL A 4 -7.14 8.54 6.02
CA VAL A 4 -5.95 7.85 5.51
C VAL A 4 -4.89 8.91 5.25
N LYS A 5 -3.74 8.78 5.92
CA LYS A 5 -2.59 9.66 5.73
C LYS A 5 -2.04 9.52 4.31
N LEU A 6 -1.24 10.49 3.89
CA LEU A 6 -0.62 10.54 2.55
C LEU A 6 0.91 10.55 2.70
N PRO A 7 1.55 9.37 2.88
CA PRO A 7 3.00 9.27 3.03
C PRO A 7 3.74 9.72 1.76
N TYR A 8 4.97 10.20 1.96
CA TYR A 8 5.88 10.61 0.90
C TYR A 8 7.33 10.42 1.35
N LEU A 9 8.27 10.43 0.41
CA LEU A 9 9.69 10.36 0.69
C LEU A 9 10.17 11.66 1.33
N LYS A 10 10.53 11.62 2.61
CA LYS A 10 10.89 12.80 3.42
C LYS A 10 11.96 13.68 2.77
N LYS A 11 12.98 13.09 2.13
CA LYS A 11 14.08 13.83 1.49
C LYS A 11 13.65 14.62 0.24
N VAL A 12 12.67 14.11 -0.51
CA VAL A 12 12.13 14.76 -1.72
C VAL A 12 11.09 15.81 -1.35
N GLY A 13 10.29 15.51 -0.31
CA GLY A 13 9.24 16.40 0.18
C GLY A 13 7.89 16.15 -0.49
N TRP A 14 6.85 16.77 0.05
CA TRP A 14 5.49 16.69 -0.49
C TRP A 14 5.26 17.79 -1.52
N LYS A 15 4.86 17.40 -2.74
CA LYS A 15 4.51 18.34 -3.82
C LYS A 15 3.03 18.27 -4.22
N GLY A 16 2.20 17.61 -3.44
CA GLY A 16 0.80 17.34 -3.77
C GLY A 16 0.61 16.05 -4.56
N LEU A 17 -0.60 15.85 -5.08
CA LEU A 17 -0.96 14.69 -5.91
C LEU A 17 -0.52 14.89 -7.36
N VAL A 18 0.79 15.01 -7.55
CA VAL A 18 1.46 15.21 -8.84
C VAL A 18 2.36 14.01 -9.14
N ASP A 19 2.49 13.67 -10.41
CA ASP A 19 3.30 12.54 -10.86
C ASP A 19 4.77 12.95 -11.05
N GLY A 20 5.64 11.96 -11.18
CA GLY A 20 7.05 12.13 -11.48
C GLY A 20 7.98 11.98 -10.28
N PRO A 21 9.30 11.84 -10.54
CA PRO A 21 10.30 11.53 -9.52
C PRO A 21 10.44 12.62 -8.45
N GLU A 22 10.19 13.88 -8.80
CA GLU A 22 10.28 15.03 -7.89
C GLU A 22 9.08 15.17 -6.94
N SER A 23 8.04 14.34 -7.12
CA SER A 23 6.80 14.44 -6.32
C SER A 23 6.97 13.98 -4.87
N GLY A 24 7.96 13.12 -4.63
CA GLY A 24 8.13 12.37 -3.38
C GLY A 24 7.11 11.25 -3.17
N LEU A 25 6.20 11.04 -4.12
CA LEU A 25 5.23 9.95 -4.07
C LEU A 25 5.87 8.64 -4.51
N TYR A 26 5.38 7.55 -3.92
CA TYR A 26 5.87 6.21 -4.23
C TYR A 26 4.70 5.22 -4.20
N ARG A 27 5.04 3.98 -4.53
CA ARG A 27 4.11 2.87 -4.62
C ARG A 27 4.71 1.63 -3.97
N VAL A 28 3.87 0.88 -3.27
CA VAL A 28 4.23 -0.36 -2.58
C VAL A 28 3.30 -1.50 -3.01
N GLY A 29 3.56 -2.71 -2.51
CA GLY A 29 2.80 -3.90 -2.88
C GLY A 29 3.44 -4.60 -4.08
N PRO A 30 2.71 -5.50 -4.76
CA PRO A 30 3.33 -6.44 -5.70
C PRO A 30 4.18 -5.76 -6.77
N LEU A 31 3.61 -4.81 -7.53
CA LEU A 31 4.36 -4.12 -8.58
C LEU A 31 5.48 -3.25 -8.03
N GLY A 32 5.30 -2.66 -6.84
CA GLY A 32 6.34 -1.88 -6.17
C GLY A 32 7.56 -2.74 -5.82
N ARG A 33 7.32 -3.93 -5.25
CA ARG A 33 8.38 -4.90 -4.91
C ARG A 33 9.08 -5.42 -6.15
N LEU A 34 8.34 -5.87 -7.16
CA LEU A 34 8.93 -6.35 -8.41
C LEU A 34 9.77 -5.26 -9.09
N ASN A 35 9.33 -4.00 -9.07
CA ASN A 35 10.11 -2.88 -9.60
C ASN A 35 11.37 -2.57 -8.76
N ALA A 36 11.42 -2.93 -7.49
CA ALA A 36 12.57 -2.68 -6.62
C ALA A 36 13.55 -3.86 -6.57
N ALA A 37 13.09 -5.10 -6.74
CA ALA A 37 13.90 -6.32 -6.63
C ALA A 37 14.73 -6.60 -7.90
N GLU A 38 15.88 -7.25 -7.82
CA GLU A 38 16.64 -7.61 -9.03
C GLU A 38 16.00 -8.80 -9.79
N GLY A 39 15.27 -9.64 -9.07
CA GLY A 39 14.51 -10.79 -9.57
C GLY A 39 13.72 -11.46 -8.44
N MET A 40 13.23 -12.66 -8.71
CA MET A 40 12.54 -13.54 -7.77
C MET A 40 13.49 -14.65 -7.31
N ALA A 41 13.33 -15.11 -6.07
CA ALA A 41 14.20 -16.15 -5.51
C ALA A 41 13.79 -17.58 -5.87
N THR A 42 12.66 -17.77 -6.57
CA THR A 42 12.15 -19.09 -6.97
C THR A 42 12.01 -19.18 -8.50
N PRO A 43 12.25 -20.35 -9.11
CA PRO A 43 12.47 -20.48 -10.54
C PRO A 43 11.22 -20.18 -11.40
N LEU A 44 10.03 -20.64 -11.00
CA LEU A 44 8.82 -20.41 -11.81
C LEU A 44 8.36 -18.94 -11.72
N ALA A 45 8.41 -18.36 -10.51
CA ALA A 45 8.16 -16.94 -10.33
C ALA A 45 9.18 -16.06 -11.08
N GLN A 46 10.45 -16.45 -11.13
CA GLN A 46 11.48 -15.73 -11.90
C GLN A 46 11.15 -15.73 -13.39
N ALA A 47 10.74 -16.86 -13.96
CA ALA A 47 10.35 -16.93 -15.37
C ALA A 47 9.16 -16.00 -15.69
N GLU A 48 8.13 -15.97 -14.84
CA GLU A 48 6.98 -15.07 -15.04
C GLU A 48 7.33 -13.60 -14.77
N TYR A 49 8.25 -13.31 -13.86
CA TYR A 49 8.82 -11.98 -13.65
C TYR A 49 9.49 -11.46 -14.93
N GLU A 50 10.39 -12.24 -15.52
CA GLU A 50 11.08 -11.88 -16.77
C GLU A 50 10.10 -11.69 -17.92
N ARG A 51 9.12 -12.61 -18.05
CA ARG A 51 8.07 -12.53 -19.06
C ARG A 51 7.23 -11.26 -18.94
N MET A 52 6.83 -10.87 -17.72
CA MET A 52 6.07 -9.66 -17.49
C MET A 52 6.85 -8.43 -17.95
N TYR A 53 8.12 -8.29 -17.56
CA TYR A 53 8.93 -7.14 -17.94
C TYR A 53 9.25 -7.11 -19.44
N ALA A 54 9.53 -8.26 -20.06
CA ALA A 54 9.69 -8.34 -21.51
C ALA A 54 8.41 -7.91 -22.26
N THR A 55 7.24 -8.31 -21.75
CA THR A 55 5.94 -7.97 -22.36
C THR A 55 5.58 -6.50 -22.19
N LEU A 56 5.92 -5.89 -21.05
CA LEU A 56 5.53 -4.52 -20.71
C LEU A 56 6.58 -3.45 -21.08
N GLY A 57 7.61 -3.83 -21.83
CA GLY A 57 8.59 -2.89 -22.38
C GLY A 57 9.74 -2.54 -21.44
N GLY A 58 10.06 -3.42 -20.49
CA GLY A 58 11.17 -3.27 -19.55
C GLY A 58 10.74 -2.71 -18.19
N LYS A 59 11.75 -2.40 -17.37
CA LYS A 59 11.62 -2.04 -15.96
C LYS A 59 12.11 -0.60 -15.73
N PRO A 60 11.43 0.22 -14.91
CA PRO A 60 10.23 -0.09 -14.12
C PRO A 60 8.92 -0.02 -14.92
N VAL A 61 7.92 -0.81 -14.49
CA VAL A 61 6.55 -0.75 -15.03
C VAL A 61 5.68 0.13 -14.15
N HIS A 62 4.92 1.02 -14.77
CA HIS A 62 4.08 1.98 -14.04
C HIS A 62 2.57 1.86 -14.30
N ASN A 63 2.15 0.98 -15.20
CA ASN A 63 0.75 0.71 -15.52
C ASN A 63 -0.01 0.21 -14.29
N THR A 64 -1.09 0.90 -13.91
CA THR A 64 -1.88 0.57 -12.72
C THR A 64 -2.40 -0.86 -12.72
N LEU A 65 -2.88 -1.37 -13.87
CA LEU A 65 -3.42 -2.73 -13.97
C LEU A 65 -2.34 -3.82 -13.89
N ALA A 66 -1.06 -3.49 -14.10
CA ALA A 66 0.04 -4.45 -13.98
C ALA A 66 0.23 -4.96 -12.53
N TYR A 67 -0.36 -4.29 -11.53
CA TYR A 67 -0.47 -4.82 -10.18
C TYR A 67 -1.13 -6.19 -10.11
N HIS A 68 -2.09 -6.49 -10.99
CA HIS A 68 -2.73 -7.80 -11.02
C HIS A 68 -1.77 -8.89 -11.47
N TRP A 69 -0.99 -8.64 -12.54
CA TRP A 69 0.02 -9.59 -13.01
C TRP A 69 1.12 -9.79 -11.97
N ALA A 70 1.66 -8.68 -11.43
CA ALA A 70 2.64 -8.74 -10.35
C ALA A 70 2.16 -9.56 -9.14
N ARG A 71 0.87 -9.45 -8.78
CA ARG A 71 0.26 -10.24 -7.69
C ARG A 71 0.21 -11.74 -8.00
N LEU A 72 -0.02 -12.13 -9.26
CA LEU A 72 0.01 -13.53 -9.67
C LEU A 72 1.43 -14.11 -9.60
N ILE A 73 2.45 -13.32 -9.98
CA ILE A 73 3.86 -13.70 -9.84
C ILE A 73 4.21 -13.91 -8.36
N GLU A 74 3.76 -13.02 -7.47
CA GLU A 74 3.99 -13.20 -6.04
C GLU A 74 3.22 -14.35 -5.42
N LEU A 75 2.03 -14.68 -5.94
CA LEU A 75 1.29 -15.86 -5.51
C LEU A 75 2.03 -17.14 -5.89
N LEU A 76 2.60 -17.19 -7.10
CA LEU A 76 3.45 -18.30 -7.56
C LEU A 76 4.70 -18.41 -6.68
N TYR A 77 5.39 -17.29 -6.44
CA TYR A 77 6.53 -17.24 -5.51
C TYR A 77 6.16 -17.76 -4.12
N ALA A 78 5.03 -17.31 -3.56
CA ALA A 78 4.60 -17.73 -2.23
C ALA A 78 4.32 -19.24 -2.16
N ALA A 79 3.78 -19.83 -3.24
CA ALA A 79 3.56 -21.26 -3.33
C ALA A 79 4.88 -22.05 -3.40
N GLU A 80 5.83 -21.62 -4.24
CA GLU A 80 7.17 -22.23 -4.33
C GLU A 80 7.91 -22.11 -2.99
N ARG A 81 7.92 -20.92 -2.40
CA ARG A 81 8.60 -20.66 -1.13
C ARG A 81 7.98 -21.43 0.04
N ALA A 82 6.66 -21.63 0.03
CA ALA A 82 5.99 -22.46 1.03
C ALA A 82 6.44 -23.92 0.95
N LEU A 83 6.61 -24.45 -0.26
CA LEU A 83 7.15 -25.80 -0.46
C LEU A 83 8.58 -25.92 0.07
N GLU A 84 9.46 -24.97 -0.27
CA GLU A 84 10.84 -24.95 0.25
C GLU A 84 10.86 -24.97 1.78
N LEU A 85 10.08 -24.09 2.42
CA LEU A 85 10.04 -23.95 3.87
C LEU A 85 9.44 -25.16 4.59
N VAL A 86 8.41 -25.81 4.04
CA VAL A 86 7.80 -26.99 4.67
C VAL A 86 8.68 -28.24 4.53
N THR A 87 9.56 -28.27 3.53
CA THR A 87 10.53 -29.36 3.35
C THR A 87 11.84 -29.17 4.09
N ASP A 88 12.08 -27.98 4.66
CA ASP A 88 13.28 -27.70 5.44
C ASP A 88 13.28 -28.54 6.74
N PRO A 89 14.34 -29.33 7.03
CA PRO A 89 14.41 -30.12 8.26
C PRO A 89 14.25 -29.30 9.55
N GLU A 90 14.63 -28.01 9.54
CA GLU A 90 14.49 -27.13 10.69
C GLU A 90 13.03 -26.76 11.01
N ILE A 91 12.07 -26.99 10.11
CA ILE A 91 10.65 -26.65 10.34
C ILE A 91 10.05 -27.36 11.57
N THR A 92 10.62 -28.51 11.94
CA THR A 92 10.23 -29.30 13.13
C THR A 92 11.19 -29.15 14.30
N SER A 93 12.16 -28.24 14.20
CA SER A 93 13.12 -27.96 15.27
C SER A 93 12.40 -27.53 16.54
N LYS A 94 12.92 -27.98 17.69
CA LYS A 94 12.44 -27.54 19.01
C LYS A 94 13.06 -26.22 19.46
N ASN A 95 14.08 -25.73 18.73
CA ASN A 95 14.77 -24.48 19.04
C ASN A 95 14.06 -23.27 18.42
N VAL A 96 12.89 -22.91 18.95
CA VAL A 96 11.98 -21.92 18.35
C VAL A 96 11.92 -20.57 19.08
N ARG A 97 12.60 -20.43 20.22
CA ARG A 97 12.42 -19.26 21.10
C ARG A 97 13.72 -18.79 21.74
N ASN A 98 14.01 -17.52 21.56
CA ASN A 98 15.01 -16.78 22.32
C ASN A 98 14.37 -16.05 23.52
N LYS A 99 15.17 -15.77 24.57
CA LYS A 99 14.72 -14.94 25.69
C LYS A 99 14.62 -13.47 25.24
N PRO A 100 13.53 -12.75 25.56
CA PRO A 100 13.44 -11.33 25.26
C PRO A 100 14.52 -10.54 26.02
N GLY A 101 15.01 -9.47 25.38
CA GLY A 101 15.91 -8.51 26.01
C GLY A 101 15.19 -7.61 27.03
N LYS A 102 15.91 -6.62 27.55
CA LYS A 102 15.31 -5.58 28.42
C LYS A 102 14.30 -4.73 27.60
N PRO A 103 13.22 -4.21 28.23
CA PRO A 103 12.32 -3.28 27.57
C PRO A 103 13.03 -2.05 27.01
N GLY A 104 12.55 -1.55 25.88
CA GLY A 104 13.17 -0.44 25.15
C GLY A 104 12.38 -0.07 23.90
N GLU A 105 13.08 0.16 22.81
CA GLU A 105 12.51 0.52 21.50
C GLU A 105 12.70 -0.61 20.50
N GLY A 106 11.68 -0.86 19.68
CA GLY A 106 11.70 -1.92 18.67
C GLY A 106 10.94 -1.54 17.41
N VAL A 107 11.51 -1.88 16.26
CA VAL A 107 10.89 -1.70 14.95
C VAL A 107 10.83 -3.05 14.23
N GLY A 108 9.62 -3.48 13.88
CA GLY A 108 9.38 -4.63 13.02
C GLY A 108 8.95 -4.17 11.63
N ILE A 109 9.61 -4.66 10.59
CA ILE A 109 9.29 -4.34 9.20
C ILE A 109 9.11 -5.65 8.45
N VAL A 110 7.97 -5.79 7.78
CA VAL A 110 7.68 -6.92 6.90
C VAL A 110 6.98 -6.44 5.64
N GLU A 111 7.10 -7.20 4.56
CA GLU A 111 6.26 -6.99 3.38
C GLU A 111 4.93 -7.72 3.56
N ALA A 112 3.89 -6.98 3.95
CA ALA A 112 2.54 -7.51 3.86
C ALA A 112 2.13 -7.64 2.37
N ALA A 113 1.11 -8.44 2.08
CA ALA A 113 0.65 -8.67 0.71
C ALA A 113 0.40 -7.37 -0.07
N ARG A 114 -0.09 -6.33 0.62
CA ARG A 114 -0.47 -5.01 0.05
C ARG A 114 0.63 -3.96 0.09
N GLY A 115 1.83 -4.32 0.57
CA GLY A 115 3.00 -3.43 0.68
C GLY A 115 3.66 -3.44 2.06
N THR A 116 4.68 -2.60 2.22
CA THR A 116 5.50 -2.52 3.43
C THR A 116 4.68 -2.18 4.67
N LEU A 117 4.83 -3.01 5.71
CA LEU A 117 4.20 -2.86 7.02
C LEU A 117 5.29 -2.58 8.05
N ILE A 118 5.16 -1.44 8.75
CA ILE A 118 6.10 -1.00 9.77
C ILE A 118 5.35 -0.88 11.10
N HIS A 119 5.82 -1.62 12.09
CA HIS A 119 5.37 -1.56 13.47
C HIS A 119 6.50 -1.01 14.33
N HIS A 120 6.26 0.11 15.02
CA HIS A 120 7.25 0.76 15.87
C HIS A 120 6.68 0.95 17.28
N TYR A 121 7.36 0.39 18.28
CA TYR A 121 6.97 0.44 19.68
C TYR A 121 8.08 1.03 20.54
N GLN A 122 7.71 1.86 21.50
CA GLN A 122 8.56 2.29 22.61
C GLN A 122 7.90 1.87 23.92
N LEU A 123 8.62 1.09 24.73
CA LEU A 123 8.14 0.52 25.98
C LEU A 123 8.66 1.29 27.20
N ASP A 124 7.98 1.14 28.32
CA ASP A 124 8.48 1.57 29.63
C ASP A 124 9.28 0.47 30.35
N GLU A 125 9.75 0.78 31.55
CA GLU A 125 10.49 -0.12 32.43
C GLU A 125 9.73 -1.41 32.80
N ASN A 126 8.39 -1.38 32.73
CA ASN A 126 7.50 -2.52 32.99
C ASN A 126 7.10 -3.24 31.69
N ALA A 127 7.74 -2.93 30.56
CA ALA A 127 7.42 -3.46 29.23
C ALA A 127 6.03 -3.07 28.69
N LEU A 128 5.42 -1.99 29.19
CA LEU A 128 4.16 -1.46 28.68
C LEU A 128 4.40 -0.47 27.55
N ALA A 129 3.55 -0.49 26.52
CA ALA A 129 3.68 0.41 25.38
C ALA A 129 3.40 1.87 25.78
N LYS A 130 4.43 2.72 25.71
CA LYS A 130 4.33 4.19 25.89
C LYS A 130 4.04 4.92 24.59
N LYS A 131 4.62 4.46 23.47
CA LYS A 131 4.33 5.00 22.14
C LYS A 131 4.22 3.87 21.11
N VAL A 132 3.32 4.07 20.17
CA VAL A 132 3.09 3.16 19.05
C VAL A 132 2.96 3.98 17.78
N ASN A 133 3.69 3.59 16.74
CA ASN A 133 3.53 4.14 15.40
C ASN A 133 3.38 2.99 14.40
N LEU A 134 2.33 3.07 13.58
CA LEU A 134 1.99 2.05 12.58
C LEU A 134 1.97 2.72 11.21
N ILE A 135 2.84 2.26 10.31
CA ILE A 135 2.80 2.63 8.89
C ILE A 135 2.41 1.36 8.12
N VAL A 136 1.13 1.29 7.82
CA VAL A 136 0.41 0.09 7.38
C VAL A 136 0.31 0.04 5.86
N ALA A 137 0.80 -1.03 5.24
CA ALA A 137 0.80 -1.33 3.80
C ALA A 137 0.05 -0.33 2.88
N THR A 138 -1.29 -0.39 2.85
CA THR A 138 -2.13 0.42 1.95
C THR A 138 -2.00 1.93 2.15
N VAL A 139 -1.64 2.43 3.34
CA VAL A 139 -1.46 3.89 3.57
C VAL A 139 -0.40 4.47 2.65
N ASN A 140 0.66 3.71 2.36
CA ASN A 140 1.74 4.11 1.47
C ASN A 140 1.27 4.32 0.02
N ASN A 141 0.22 3.61 -0.40
CA ASN A 141 -0.36 3.73 -1.74
C ASN A 141 -1.47 4.79 -1.83
N ALA A 142 -1.89 5.41 -0.73
CA ALA A 142 -3.03 6.33 -0.73
C ALA A 142 -2.90 7.51 -1.71
N PRO A 143 -1.73 8.19 -1.83
CA PRO A 143 -1.55 9.23 -2.86
C PRO A 143 -1.72 8.69 -4.29
N SER A 144 -1.11 7.54 -4.57
CA SER A 144 -1.13 6.87 -5.88
C SER A 144 -2.52 6.38 -6.27
N ILE A 145 -3.31 5.90 -5.30
CA ILE A 145 -4.72 5.54 -5.47
C ILE A 145 -5.55 6.77 -5.86
N CYS A 146 -5.42 7.87 -5.12
CA CYS A 146 -6.14 9.12 -5.42
C CYS A 146 -5.84 9.61 -6.84
N MET A 147 -4.56 9.57 -7.23
CA MET A 147 -4.15 9.96 -8.59
C MET A 147 -4.70 9.00 -9.66
N SER A 148 -4.68 7.69 -9.40
CA SER A 148 -5.18 6.69 -10.34
C SER A 148 -6.69 6.84 -10.59
N ILE A 149 -7.47 7.06 -9.53
CA ILE A 149 -8.91 7.32 -9.63
C ILE A 149 -9.17 8.61 -10.41
N ARG A 150 -8.47 9.70 -10.06
CA ARG A 150 -8.59 10.99 -10.77
C ARG A 150 -8.27 10.86 -12.25
N ASN A 151 -7.19 10.16 -12.59
CA ASN A 151 -6.74 10.00 -13.97
C ASN A 151 -7.70 9.09 -14.76
N ALA A 152 -8.20 8.01 -14.16
CA ALA A 152 -9.23 7.16 -14.77
C ALA A 152 -10.52 7.95 -15.03
N ALA A 153 -11.00 8.73 -14.06
CA ALA A 153 -12.19 9.57 -14.21
C ALA A 153 -12.02 10.60 -15.33
N LYS A 154 -10.89 11.32 -15.38
CA LYS A 154 -10.56 12.26 -16.48
C LYS A 154 -10.48 11.57 -17.84
N GLY A 155 -9.96 10.34 -17.87
CA GLY A 155 -9.82 9.54 -19.08
C GLY A 155 -11.15 9.06 -19.64
N LEU A 156 -12.09 8.66 -18.77
CA LEU A 156 -13.31 7.94 -19.15
C LEU A 156 -14.57 8.81 -19.18
N ILE A 157 -14.70 9.78 -18.29
CA ILE A 157 -15.87 10.66 -18.24
C ILE A 157 -15.70 11.76 -19.28
N LYS A 158 -16.55 11.74 -20.32
CA LYS A 158 -16.55 12.71 -21.42
C LYS A 158 -17.93 13.32 -21.58
N LYS A 159 -17.99 14.62 -21.89
CA LYS A 159 -19.24 15.36 -22.17
C LYS A 159 -20.30 15.21 -21.06
N GLY A 160 -19.87 15.11 -19.80
CA GLY A 160 -20.77 14.93 -18.64
C GLY A 160 -21.47 13.58 -18.55
N LYS A 161 -21.17 12.61 -19.42
CA LYS A 161 -21.79 11.28 -19.39
C LYS A 161 -21.16 10.43 -18.28
N VAL A 162 -21.96 10.06 -17.30
CA VAL A 162 -21.58 9.18 -16.18
C VAL A 162 -22.56 8.02 -16.15
N THR A 163 -22.08 6.83 -16.48
CA THR A 163 -22.86 5.57 -16.43
C THR A 163 -22.21 4.61 -15.46
N ASP A 164 -22.96 3.65 -14.94
CA ASP A 164 -22.44 2.64 -14.00
C ASP A 164 -21.21 1.89 -14.56
N GLY A 165 -21.21 1.57 -15.85
CA GLY A 165 -20.04 0.96 -16.50
C GLY A 165 -18.77 1.83 -16.45
N ILE A 166 -18.92 3.16 -16.55
CA ILE A 166 -17.80 4.10 -16.44
C ILE A 166 -17.32 4.18 -14.99
N LEU A 167 -18.26 4.26 -14.03
CA LEU A 167 -17.92 4.27 -12.60
C LEU A 167 -17.19 3.01 -12.19
N ASN A 168 -17.64 1.84 -12.64
CA ASN A 168 -16.96 0.56 -12.43
C ASN A 168 -15.54 0.56 -13.00
N MET A 169 -15.31 1.13 -14.18
CA MET A 169 -13.94 1.25 -14.74
C MET A 169 -13.06 2.21 -13.93
N VAL A 170 -13.62 3.29 -13.37
CA VAL A 170 -12.89 4.18 -12.44
C VAL A 170 -12.51 3.42 -11.16
N GLU A 171 -13.42 2.61 -10.63
CA GLU A 171 -13.16 1.75 -9.48
C GLU A 171 -12.14 0.63 -9.76
N MET A 172 -11.98 0.16 -11.00
CA MET A 172 -10.92 -0.78 -11.35
C MET A 172 -9.53 -0.19 -11.05
N ALA A 173 -9.34 1.11 -11.25
CA ALA A 173 -8.10 1.80 -10.89
C ALA A 173 -7.83 1.80 -9.38
N PHE A 174 -8.89 1.73 -8.56
CA PHE A 174 -8.79 1.55 -7.11
C PHE A 174 -8.48 0.10 -6.74
N ARG A 175 -9.23 -0.86 -7.29
CA ARG A 175 -9.10 -2.31 -7.03
C ARG A 175 -7.75 -2.89 -7.41
N ALA A 176 -7.08 -2.31 -8.41
CA ALA A 176 -5.75 -2.74 -8.84
C ALA A 176 -4.74 -2.81 -7.67
N TYR A 177 -4.84 -1.89 -6.72
CA TYR A 177 -3.95 -1.82 -5.56
C TYR A 177 -4.28 -2.82 -4.45
N ASP A 178 -5.38 -3.58 -4.54
CA ASP A 178 -5.93 -4.40 -3.44
C ASP A 178 -5.93 -3.65 -2.09
N PRO A 179 -6.64 -2.52 -1.98
CA PRO A 179 -6.57 -1.68 -0.81
C PRO A 179 -7.29 -2.30 0.40
N CYS A 180 -6.60 -2.39 1.55
CA CYS A 180 -7.23 -2.66 2.84
C CYS A 180 -7.38 -1.35 3.63
N PHE A 181 -8.54 -0.69 3.52
CA PHE A 181 -8.76 0.59 4.21
C PHE A 181 -8.95 0.47 5.72
N ALA A 182 -9.52 -0.63 6.21
CA ALA A 182 -9.56 -0.91 7.64
C ALA A 182 -8.14 -0.99 8.22
N CYS A 183 -7.22 -1.65 7.50
CA CYS A 183 -5.81 -1.67 7.86
C CYS A 183 -5.21 -0.26 7.78
N ALA A 184 -5.44 0.47 6.68
CA ALA A 184 -4.81 1.75 6.39
C ALA A 184 -5.14 2.84 7.42
N THR A 185 -6.38 2.88 7.90
CA THR A 185 -6.81 3.84 8.94
C THR A 185 -6.47 3.35 10.34
N HIS A 186 -6.28 2.04 10.53
CA HIS A 186 -6.04 1.40 11.83
C HIS A 186 -7.00 1.91 12.92
N PHE A 187 -8.21 2.26 12.50
CA PHE A 187 -9.22 2.89 13.32
C PHE A 187 -10.24 1.84 13.75
N ALA A 188 -10.21 1.47 15.03
CA ALA A 188 -11.15 0.56 15.67
C ALA A 188 -12.15 1.36 16.55
N ILE A 189 -13.38 1.50 16.04
CA ILE A 189 -14.68 1.73 16.72
C ILE A 189 -14.82 2.95 17.67
N GLY A 190 -15.88 3.74 17.41
CA GLY A 190 -16.52 4.60 18.43
C GLY A 190 -17.44 5.66 17.83
N GLN A 191 -16.86 6.67 17.21
CA GLN A 191 -17.53 7.70 16.41
C GLN A 191 -16.60 8.10 15.28
N MET A 192 -17.12 8.26 14.07
CA MET A 192 -16.37 8.82 12.94
C MET A 192 -16.26 10.32 13.18
N PRO A 193 -15.07 10.92 13.44
CA PRO A 193 -14.93 12.37 13.65
C PRO A 193 -15.14 13.13 12.34
N LEU A 194 -16.36 13.11 11.80
CA LEU A 194 -16.70 13.63 10.48
C LEU A 194 -16.85 15.13 10.62
N GLU A 195 -15.90 15.85 10.04
CA GLU A 195 -15.99 17.30 9.87
C GLU A 195 -16.39 17.60 8.42
N VAL A 196 -17.62 18.04 8.20
CA VAL A 196 -18.11 18.51 6.90
C VAL A 196 -18.06 20.02 6.87
N GLU A 197 -17.26 20.57 5.96
CA GLU A 197 -17.21 22.00 5.67
C GLU A 197 -17.89 22.26 4.32
N ILE A 198 -19.00 23.02 4.35
CA ILE A 198 -19.82 23.34 3.18
C ILE A 198 -19.42 24.75 2.72
N TYR A 199 -19.07 24.89 1.44
CA TYR A 199 -18.66 26.16 0.85
C TYR A 199 -19.61 26.59 -0.26
N ASP A 200 -19.80 27.90 -0.43
CA ASP A 200 -20.52 28.47 -1.57
C ASP A 200 -19.66 28.53 -2.86
N SER A 201 -20.25 29.02 -3.95
CA SER A 201 -19.56 29.21 -5.24
C SER A 201 -18.38 30.19 -5.18
N GLU A 202 -18.29 31.01 -4.14
CA GLU A 202 -17.20 31.97 -3.89
C GLU A 202 -16.16 31.41 -2.90
N LYS A 203 -16.26 30.13 -2.52
CA LYS A 203 -15.42 29.45 -1.52
C LYS A 203 -15.53 30.03 -0.11
N ARG A 204 -16.63 30.70 0.24
CA ARG A 204 -16.91 31.10 1.63
C ARG A 204 -17.50 29.92 2.40
N LEU A 205 -17.05 29.72 3.63
CA LEU A 205 -17.54 28.65 4.50
C LEU A 205 -18.97 28.98 4.96
N ILE A 206 -19.96 28.21 4.51
CA ILE A 206 -21.37 28.34 4.90
C ILE A 206 -21.63 27.61 6.23
N GLN A 207 -21.11 26.39 6.38
CA GLN A 207 -21.45 25.53 7.52
C GLN A 207 -20.34 24.54 7.84
N LYS A 208 -20.19 24.25 9.14
CA LYS A 208 -19.29 23.23 9.67
C LYS A 208 -20.07 22.24 10.54
N ILE A 209 -20.15 20.98 10.13
CA ILE A 209 -20.83 19.91 10.86
C ILE A 209 -19.77 18.97 11.44
N LYS A 210 -19.83 18.69 12.75
CA LYS A 210 -18.98 17.72 13.44
C LYS A 210 -19.84 16.55 13.94
N ARG A 211 -19.46 15.31 13.63
CA ARG A 211 -19.99 14.07 14.23
C ARG A 211 -18.85 13.22 14.74
#